data_AF-A0A3A1YPJ3-F1
#
_entry.id   AF-A0A3A1YPJ3-F1
#
_cell.length_a   1.000
_cell.length_b   1.000
_cell.length_c   1.000
_cell.angle_alpha   90.00
_cell.angle_beta   90.00
_cell.angle_gamma   90.00
#
_symmetry.space_group_name_H-M   'P 1'
#
loop_
_entity.id
_entity.type
_entity.pdbx_description
1 polymer ?
#
loop_
_entity_poly.entity_id
_entity_poly.type
_entity_poly.pdbx_seq_one_letter_code
_entity_poly.pdbx_strand_id
1 'polypeptide(L)'
;MNIYIPEPYFENQKLNGYSKDTAPIFFPNAIGGYMPAKAMTLPDESSSAQTTQEQHGPSNASSIKQALAKGLVVASPGARGRSNKNAEGQYYGKAPAAIVDLKAAVRYLRANDKVMPGSAEYIISNGTSAGAALSLLLAASANSADYTPYLKDLGAAQASDAIYAASAYALITNLEHADTAYEWLFNGVNSYKSIDVSTLDYKVERKYKTGTLTDKQIAVSNDLKAQFPAYVNSLKLRNRQGELLTLDENGKGSFADLVAGYLAASAQHAMDTDSNFKAANYPWLTIKDGKVTSVDLATYAKSVERQKTPPAFDALDLSAGENDEFGDATTAAKHFTEYGFKNSTVANAQMADPQIVKMMNPLNYIERGKKTGVAPYWRIRHGSIDKDTSLAIPTIVATKLENLGYNVDYALAWDKPHSGDYDLPELFAWIEQITKK
;
A
#
# COMPACT_ATOMS: atom_id res chain seq x y z
N MET A 1 -13.54 -6.85 15.35
CA MET A 1 -12.67 -5.67 15.55
C MET A 1 -12.29 -5.64 17.02
N ASN A 2 -11.03 -5.31 17.32
CA ASN A 2 -10.56 -5.08 18.69
C ASN A 2 -10.43 -3.56 18.90
N ILE A 3 -10.81 -3.07 20.07
CA ILE A 3 -10.67 -1.65 20.46
C ILE A 3 -9.81 -1.59 21.72
N TYR A 4 -8.75 -0.77 21.67
CA TYR A 4 -7.85 -0.51 22.79
C TYR A 4 -7.90 0.98 23.12
N ILE A 5 -8.07 1.29 24.40
CA ILE A 5 -8.28 2.65 24.89
C ILE A 5 -7.22 2.95 25.96
N PRO A 6 -6.54 4.11 25.89
CA PRO A 6 -5.67 4.55 26.98
C PRO A 6 -6.42 4.60 28.32
N GLU A 7 -5.86 3.95 29.35
CA GLU A 7 -6.43 3.89 30.70
C GLU A 7 -6.84 5.26 31.28
N PRO A 8 -6.07 6.36 31.12
CA PRO A 8 -6.45 7.68 31.63
C PRO A 8 -7.85 8.16 31.20
N TYR A 9 -8.39 7.66 30.09
CA TYR A 9 -9.70 8.08 29.56
C TYR A 9 -10.88 7.53 30.36
N PHE A 10 -10.70 6.46 31.12
CA PHE A 10 -11.73 5.94 32.04
C PHE A 10 -11.83 6.78 33.33
N GLU A 11 -10.79 7.54 33.64
CA GLU A 11 -10.74 8.45 34.80
C GLU A 11 -10.93 9.93 34.42
N ASN A 12 -11.37 10.20 33.18
CA ASN A 12 -11.50 11.54 32.60
C ASN A 12 -10.18 12.36 32.63
N GLN A 13 -9.04 11.68 32.65
CA GLN A 13 -7.73 12.31 32.55
C GLN A 13 -7.34 12.51 31.08
N LYS A 14 -6.32 13.35 30.85
CA LYS A 14 -5.74 13.59 29.53
C LYS A 14 -4.41 12.85 29.38
N LEU A 15 -4.11 12.38 28.17
CA LEU A 15 -2.82 11.81 27.80
C LEU A 15 -2.27 12.55 26.58
N ASN A 16 -1.08 13.14 26.73
CA ASN A 16 -0.45 14.00 25.71
C ASN A 16 -1.41 15.06 25.14
N GLY A 17 -2.24 15.68 25.98
CA GLY A 17 -3.19 16.71 25.57
C GLY A 17 -4.52 16.20 24.98
N TYR A 18 -4.63 14.92 24.65
CA TYR A 18 -5.90 14.31 24.24
C TYR A 18 -6.74 13.89 25.46
N SER A 19 -8.05 13.92 25.29
CA SER A 19 -9.04 13.42 26.25
C SER A 19 -9.83 12.27 25.62
N LYS A 20 -10.70 11.64 26.40
CA LYS A 20 -11.62 10.61 25.89
C LYS A 20 -12.49 11.10 24.72
N ASP A 21 -12.78 12.40 24.61
CA ASP A 21 -13.68 12.94 23.58
C ASP A 21 -12.91 13.51 22.36
N THR A 22 -11.59 13.67 22.48
CA THR A 22 -10.76 14.34 21.46
C THR A 22 -9.64 13.47 20.90
N ALA A 23 -9.41 12.29 21.48
CA ALA A 23 -8.35 11.38 21.04
C ALA A 23 -8.62 10.90 19.60
N PRO A 24 -7.63 10.98 18.70
CA PRO A 24 -7.73 10.35 17.40
C PRO A 24 -7.83 8.83 17.53
N ILE A 25 -8.48 8.20 16.55
CA ILE A 25 -8.58 6.74 16.45
C ILE A 25 -7.56 6.26 15.41
N PHE A 26 -6.48 5.63 15.86
CA PHE A 26 -5.56 4.90 15.01
C PHE A 26 -6.23 3.59 14.54
N PHE A 27 -6.31 3.40 13.23
CA PHE A 27 -7.05 2.32 12.59
C PHE A 27 -6.12 1.43 11.76
N PRO A 28 -5.28 0.58 12.40
CA PRO A 28 -4.35 -0.29 11.71
C PRO A 28 -5.04 -1.58 11.24
N ASN A 29 -4.66 -2.04 10.05
CA ASN A 29 -5.06 -3.35 9.53
C ASN A 29 -3.84 -4.26 9.29
N ALA A 30 -4.03 -5.57 9.44
CA ALA A 30 -2.97 -6.58 9.27
C ALA A 30 -3.04 -7.31 7.91
N ILE A 31 -3.65 -6.69 6.90
CA ILE A 31 -3.85 -7.32 5.59
C ILE A 31 -2.52 -7.28 4.81
N GLY A 32 -2.10 -8.43 4.31
CA GLY A 32 -0.91 -8.58 3.45
C GLY A 32 -1.19 -9.55 2.31
N GLY A 33 -0.73 -9.24 1.10
CA GLY A 33 -0.96 -10.06 -0.09
C GLY A 33 -2.43 -10.36 -0.39
N TYR A 34 -3.33 -9.44 0.01
CA TYR A 34 -4.80 -9.60 -0.04
C TYR A 34 -5.34 -10.83 0.70
N MET A 35 -4.55 -11.39 1.63
CA MET A 35 -4.95 -12.52 2.46
C MET A 35 -5.87 -12.09 3.61
N PRO A 36 -6.70 -13.00 4.14
CA PRO A 36 -7.52 -12.72 5.31
C PRO A 36 -6.66 -12.30 6.50
N ALA A 37 -7.15 -11.34 7.28
CA ALA A 37 -6.44 -10.81 8.44
C ALA A 37 -7.34 -10.85 9.68
N LYS A 38 -6.79 -11.32 10.80
CA LYS A 38 -7.41 -11.13 12.11
C LYS A 38 -7.21 -9.69 12.58
N ALA A 39 -8.10 -9.23 13.45
CA ALA A 39 -7.87 -8.01 14.21
C ALA A 39 -6.55 -8.13 14.98
N MET A 40 -5.75 -7.06 14.96
CA MET A 40 -4.49 -7.03 15.69
C MET A 40 -4.76 -7.06 17.20
N THR A 41 -3.86 -7.69 17.95
CA THR A 41 -3.96 -7.82 19.41
C THR A 41 -2.86 -7.03 20.11
N LEU A 42 -3.16 -6.51 21.29
CA LEU A 42 -2.13 -5.98 22.19
C LEU A 42 -1.22 -7.16 22.61
N PRO A 43 0.11 -7.05 22.50
CA PRO A 43 1.00 -8.15 22.88
C PRO A 43 1.10 -8.26 24.41
N ASP A 44 0.94 -9.47 24.94
CA ASP A 44 1.11 -9.79 26.36
C ASP A 44 2.53 -9.41 26.84
N GLU A 45 2.67 -8.92 28.08
CA GLU A 45 3.97 -8.57 28.66
C GLU A 45 4.93 -9.77 28.78
N SER A 46 4.39 -10.99 28.88
CA SER A 46 5.15 -12.25 28.88
C SER A 46 5.43 -12.79 27.48
N SER A 47 4.90 -12.17 26.42
CA SER A 47 5.21 -12.54 25.04
C SER A 47 6.55 -11.92 24.63
N SER A 48 7.64 -12.46 25.16
CA SER A 48 8.93 -12.36 24.49
C SER A 48 8.79 -13.05 23.14
N ALA A 49 8.47 -12.28 22.09
CA ALA A 49 8.67 -12.63 20.68
C ALA A 49 8.58 -14.14 20.36
N GLN A 50 7.42 -14.75 20.58
CA GLN A 50 7.13 -16.09 20.06
C GLN A 50 5.79 -16.09 19.33
N THR A 51 5.75 -15.29 18.27
CA THR A 51 4.98 -15.65 17.09
C THR A 51 5.97 -15.67 15.94
N THR A 52 6.03 -16.79 15.24
CA THR A 52 6.84 -17.03 14.05
C THR A 52 6.51 -16.03 12.94
N GLN A 53 7.08 -14.84 13.04
CA GLN A 53 7.21 -13.80 12.03
C GLN A 53 8.63 -13.24 12.14
N GLU A 54 9.62 -14.09 11.90
CA GLU A 54 10.96 -13.58 11.68
C GLU A 54 11.00 -12.90 10.31
N GLN A 55 11.22 -11.59 10.36
CA GLN A 55 11.62 -10.69 9.28
C GLN A 55 10.51 -10.15 8.35
N HIS A 56 9.63 -9.31 8.92
CA HIS A 56 9.36 -7.97 8.39
C HIS A 56 8.97 -7.02 9.53
N GLY A 57 9.92 -6.18 9.97
CA GLY A 57 9.70 -5.09 10.93
C GLY A 57 9.32 -5.53 12.35
N PRO A 58 9.52 -4.68 13.38
CA PRO A 58 9.02 -4.98 14.71
C PRO A 58 7.51 -5.20 14.62
N SER A 59 7.01 -6.23 15.29
CA SER A 59 5.62 -6.64 15.32
C SER A 59 4.66 -5.45 15.27
N ASN A 60 3.57 -5.53 14.50
CA ASN A 60 2.47 -4.53 14.54
C ASN A 60 1.91 -4.32 15.96
N ALA A 61 2.26 -5.24 16.88
CA ALA A 61 2.08 -5.15 18.31
C ALA A 61 2.82 -3.95 18.97
N SER A 62 3.88 -3.42 18.32
CA SER A 62 4.58 -2.18 18.66
C SER A 62 3.78 -0.93 18.28
N SER A 63 3.14 -0.89 17.09
CA SER A 63 2.39 0.29 16.66
C SER A 63 1.12 0.52 17.48
N ILE A 64 0.44 -0.54 17.92
CA ILE A 64 -0.66 -0.42 18.91
C ILE A 64 -0.15 0.18 20.22
N LYS A 65 0.91 -0.39 20.80
CA LYS A 65 1.47 0.09 22.09
C LYS A 65 1.91 1.55 22.00
N GLN A 66 2.59 1.93 20.92
CA GLN A 66 3.03 3.31 20.72
C GLN A 66 1.86 4.27 20.46
N ALA A 67 0.84 3.87 19.71
CA ALA A 67 -0.36 4.69 19.52
C ALA A 67 -1.07 4.95 20.87
N LEU A 68 -1.26 3.92 21.69
CA LEU A 68 -1.84 4.05 23.03
C LEU A 68 -0.99 4.95 23.93
N ALA A 69 0.34 4.77 23.94
CA ALA A 69 1.27 5.61 24.70
C ALA A 69 1.24 7.09 24.23
N LYS A 70 0.91 7.33 22.96
CA LYS A 70 0.70 8.67 22.39
C LYS A 70 -0.69 9.24 22.68
N GLY A 71 -1.58 8.50 23.33
CA GLY A 71 -2.94 8.94 23.67
C GLY A 71 -3.97 8.70 22.56
N LEU A 72 -3.65 7.89 21.56
CA LEU A 72 -4.63 7.54 20.53
C LEU A 72 -5.44 6.34 21.02
N VAL A 73 -6.72 6.31 20.67
CA VAL A 73 -7.51 5.08 20.71
C VAL A 73 -7.11 4.22 19.52
N VAL A 74 -7.05 2.90 19.68
CA VAL A 74 -6.74 1.98 18.58
C VAL A 74 -7.95 1.13 18.27
N ALA A 75 -8.39 1.12 17.01
CA ALA A 75 -9.44 0.24 16.53
C ALA A 75 -8.89 -0.62 15.39
N SER A 76 -8.63 -1.90 15.64
CA SER A 76 -8.09 -2.82 14.63
C SER A 76 -9.16 -3.79 14.13
N PRO A 77 -9.63 -3.67 12.88
CA PRO A 77 -10.58 -4.62 12.30
C PRO A 77 -9.89 -5.92 11.89
N GLY A 78 -10.66 -7.01 11.88
CA GLY A 78 -10.35 -8.15 11.02
C GLY A 78 -10.97 -7.91 9.65
N ALA A 79 -10.43 -8.56 8.62
CA ALA A 79 -10.94 -8.47 7.27
C ALA A 79 -10.86 -9.83 6.58
N ARG A 80 -11.84 -10.11 5.73
CA ARG A 80 -11.79 -11.19 4.76
C ARG A 80 -10.68 -10.94 3.74
N GLY A 81 -10.29 -11.99 3.04
CA GLY A 81 -9.35 -11.92 1.93
C GLY A 81 -9.44 -13.13 1.01
N ARG A 82 -8.61 -13.11 -0.05
CA ARG A 82 -8.76 -13.95 -1.24
C ARG A 82 -8.87 -15.47 -1.00
N SER A 83 -8.37 -15.98 0.11
CA SER A 83 -8.37 -17.41 0.44
C SER A 83 -9.58 -17.88 1.25
N ASN A 84 -10.48 -16.99 1.70
CA ASN A 84 -11.63 -17.38 2.50
C ASN A 84 -12.68 -18.14 1.68
N LYS A 85 -13.10 -19.32 2.17
CA LYS A 85 -14.13 -20.19 1.59
C LYS A 85 -15.17 -20.61 2.62
N ASN A 86 -16.43 -20.72 2.21
CA ASN A 86 -17.50 -21.30 3.05
C ASN A 86 -17.38 -22.84 3.10
N ALA A 87 -18.30 -23.49 3.81
CA ALA A 87 -18.30 -24.95 3.96
C ALA A 87 -18.50 -25.67 2.61
N GLU A 88 -19.18 -25.02 1.67
CA GLU A 88 -19.43 -25.49 0.31
C GLU A 88 -18.25 -25.23 -0.66
N GLY A 89 -17.17 -24.61 -0.17
CA GLY A 89 -15.96 -24.32 -0.95
C GLY A 89 -16.04 -23.06 -1.82
N GLN A 90 -17.13 -22.30 -1.77
CA GLN A 90 -17.29 -21.03 -2.49
C GLN A 90 -16.49 -19.92 -1.80
N TYR A 91 -15.83 -19.09 -2.60
CA TYR A 91 -15.08 -17.96 -2.07
C TYR A 91 -16.00 -16.83 -1.62
N TYR A 92 -15.72 -16.24 -0.46
CA TYR A 92 -16.46 -15.08 0.05
C TYR A 92 -15.57 -13.89 0.44
N GLY A 93 -14.26 -14.01 0.17
CA GLY A 93 -13.26 -12.99 0.52
C GLY A 93 -12.51 -12.38 -0.65
N LYS A 94 -12.89 -12.68 -1.91
CA LYS A 94 -12.35 -12.02 -3.12
C LYS A 94 -12.67 -10.54 -3.14
N ALA A 95 -12.04 -9.77 -4.02
CA ALA A 95 -12.38 -8.37 -4.24
C ALA A 95 -13.89 -8.18 -4.46
N PRO A 96 -14.56 -7.22 -3.77
CA PRO A 96 -14.00 -6.15 -2.94
C PRO A 96 -14.14 -6.43 -1.43
N ALA A 97 -14.19 -7.68 -0.97
CA ALA A 97 -14.58 -8.04 0.39
C ALA A 97 -13.74 -7.35 1.49
N ALA A 98 -12.40 -7.30 1.32
CA ALA A 98 -11.51 -6.72 2.32
C ALA A 98 -11.79 -5.22 2.56
N ILE A 99 -11.94 -4.42 1.49
CA ILE A 99 -12.27 -3.00 1.63
C ILE A 99 -13.69 -2.79 2.19
N VAL A 100 -14.64 -3.65 1.83
CA VAL A 100 -16.00 -3.60 2.38
C VAL A 100 -15.97 -3.84 3.90
N ASP A 101 -15.15 -4.78 4.38
CA ASP A 101 -15.02 -5.04 5.82
C ASP A 101 -14.40 -3.85 6.56
N LEU A 102 -13.36 -3.22 6.00
CA LEU A 102 -12.78 -2.00 6.59
C LEU A 102 -13.78 -0.85 6.64
N LYS A 103 -14.58 -0.66 5.57
CA LYS A 103 -15.67 0.33 5.55
C LYS A 103 -16.72 0.03 6.60
N ALA A 104 -17.16 -1.23 6.74
CA ALA A 104 -18.12 -1.63 7.77
C ALA A 104 -17.61 -1.35 9.19
N ALA A 105 -16.32 -1.57 9.44
CA ALA A 105 -15.68 -1.26 10.72
C ALA A 105 -15.65 0.27 10.99
N VAL A 106 -15.35 1.10 10.00
CA VAL A 106 -15.46 2.57 10.15
C VAL A 106 -16.90 2.99 10.43
N ARG A 107 -17.89 2.42 9.74
CA ARG A 107 -19.31 2.71 10.01
C ARG A 107 -19.71 2.33 11.42
N TYR A 108 -19.20 1.21 11.95
CA TYR A 108 -19.41 0.85 13.34
C TYR A 108 -18.84 1.90 14.30
N LEU A 109 -17.61 2.35 14.10
CA LEU A 109 -16.99 3.39 14.92
C LEU A 109 -17.81 4.70 14.87
N ARG A 110 -18.18 5.15 13.67
CA ARG A 110 -18.98 6.37 13.49
C ARG A 110 -20.39 6.28 14.07
N ALA A 111 -21.04 5.13 14.00
CA ALA A 111 -22.35 4.91 14.61
C ALA A 111 -22.29 4.96 16.15
N ASN A 112 -21.14 4.65 16.74
CA ASN A 112 -20.93 4.61 18.19
C ASN A 112 -20.12 5.80 18.73
N ASP A 113 -19.85 6.82 17.90
CA ASP A 113 -18.98 7.96 18.23
C ASP A 113 -19.35 8.65 19.56
N LYS A 114 -20.64 8.77 19.86
CA LYS A 114 -21.13 9.42 21.09
C LYS A 114 -20.93 8.60 22.37
N VAL A 115 -20.61 7.31 22.26
CA VAL A 115 -20.60 6.37 23.40
C VAL A 115 -19.28 5.61 23.54
N MET A 116 -18.27 5.92 22.71
CA MET A 116 -16.93 5.35 22.81
C MET A 116 -15.89 6.44 23.09
N PRO A 117 -14.82 6.14 23.85
CA PRO A 117 -13.64 6.99 23.86
C PRO A 117 -12.99 7.07 22.48
N GLY A 118 -12.42 8.23 22.17
CA GLY A 118 -11.92 8.60 20.87
C GLY A 118 -12.99 9.27 20.00
N SER A 119 -12.55 10.05 19.03
CA SER A 119 -13.46 10.70 18.08
C SER A 119 -13.36 10.06 16.71
N ALA A 120 -14.49 9.56 16.21
CA ALA A 120 -14.64 9.00 14.87
C ALA A 120 -14.53 10.05 13.75
N GLU A 121 -14.48 11.34 14.10
CA GLU A 121 -14.11 12.41 13.18
C GLU A 121 -12.60 12.41 12.85
N TYR A 122 -11.78 11.80 13.71
CA TYR A 122 -10.33 11.70 13.57
C TYR A 122 -9.85 10.24 13.46
N ILE A 123 -10.44 9.48 12.52
CA ILE A 123 -9.97 8.13 12.19
C ILE A 123 -8.77 8.21 11.23
N ILE A 124 -7.63 7.61 11.60
CA ILE A 124 -6.42 7.54 10.78
C ILE A 124 -6.14 6.09 10.43
N SER A 125 -6.36 5.70 9.17
CA SER A 125 -6.06 4.34 8.72
C SER A 125 -4.55 4.13 8.55
N ASN A 126 -4.07 2.92 8.87
CA ASN A 126 -2.68 2.53 8.65
C ASN A 126 -2.60 1.11 8.08
N GLY A 127 -1.65 0.88 7.19
CA GLY A 127 -1.37 -0.44 6.67
C GLY A 127 -0.10 -0.50 5.84
N THR A 128 0.34 -1.73 5.58
CA THR A 128 1.54 -2.07 4.81
C THR A 128 1.16 -2.97 3.65
N SER A 129 1.82 -2.86 2.49
CA SER A 129 1.57 -3.76 1.34
C SER A 129 0.13 -3.63 0.81
N ALA A 130 -0.57 -4.74 0.59
CA ALA A 130 -2.01 -4.76 0.29
C ALA A 130 -2.84 -4.00 1.35
N GLY A 131 -2.47 -4.07 2.63
CA GLY A 131 -3.10 -3.29 3.70
C GLY A 131 -2.93 -1.78 3.54
N ALA A 132 -1.83 -1.33 2.93
CA ALA A 132 -1.61 0.07 2.59
C ALA A 132 -2.50 0.50 1.42
N ALA A 133 -2.65 -0.36 0.42
CA ALA A 133 -3.56 -0.12 -0.70
C ALA A 133 -5.01 0.03 -0.21
N LEU A 134 -5.44 -0.83 0.72
CA LEU A 134 -6.76 -0.76 1.32
C LEU A 134 -6.92 0.43 2.27
N SER A 135 -5.86 0.85 2.98
CA SER A 135 -5.84 2.10 3.77
C SER A 135 -6.08 3.32 2.86
N LEU A 136 -5.35 3.42 1.73
CA LEU A 136 -5.55 4.51 0.77
C LEU A 136 -6.92 4.44 0.09
N LEU A 137 -7.38 3.25 -0.26
CA LEU A 137 -8.69 3.06 -0.88
C LEU A 137 -9.82 3.45 0.07
N LEU A 138 -9.70 3.14 1.36
CA LEU A 138 -10.65 3.57 2.39
C LEU A 138 -10.76 5.09 2.43
N ALA A 139 -9.61 5.79 2.46
CA ALA A 139 -9.55 7.25 2.42
C ALA A 139 -10.07 7.85 1.10
N ALA A 140 -9.85 7.19 -0.02
CA ALA A 140 -10.22 7.68 -1.35
C ALA A 140 -11.71 7.52 -1.63
N SER A 141 -12.30 6.41 -1.19
CA SER A 141 -13.60 5.93 -1.66
C SER A 141 -14.74 6.12 -0.66
N ALA A 142 -14.56 7.00 0.33
CA ALA A 142 -15.54 7.26 1.37
C ALA A 142 -16.94 7.54 0.80
N ASN A 143 -17.94 6.87 1.39
CA ASN A 143 -19.36 6.97 1.04
C ASN A 143 -19.66 6.69 -0.44
N SER A 144 -18.77 6.02 -1.17
CA SER A 144 -19.01 5.71 -2.57
C SER A 144 -20.17 4.72 -2.72
N ALA A 145 -21.11 5.04 -3.60
CA ALA A 145 -22.27 4.20 -3.90
C ALA A 145 -21.87 2.79 -4.40
N ASP A 146 -20.69 2.66 -5.01
CA ASP A 146 -20.13 1.40 -5.50
C ASP A 146 -20.08 0.30 -4.42
N TYR A 147 -19.93 0.66 -3.14
CA TYR A 147 -19.88 -0.31 -2.03
C TYR A 147 -21.22 -0.50 -1.30
N THR A 148 -22.26 0.28 -1.66
CA THR A 148 -23.55 0.28 -0.95
C THR A 148 -24.23 -1.09 -0.94
N PRO A 149 -24.31 -1.85 -2.07
CA PRO A 149 -24.91 -3.18 -2.06
C PRO A 149 -24.21 -4.13 -1.08
N TYR A 150 -22.88 -4.19 -1.13
CA TYR A 150 -22.07 -5.05 -0.27
C TYR A 150 -22.22 -4.70 1.23
N LEU A 151 -22.23 -3.41 1.55
CA LEU A 151 -22.39 -2.95 2.93
C LEU A 151 -23.80 -3.23 3.47
N LYS A 152 -24.82 -3.15 2.61
CA LYS A 152 -26.20 -3.55 2.96
C LYS A 152 -26.31 -5.05 3.20
N ASP A 153 -25.71 -5.86 2.35
CA ASP A 153 -25.75 -7.33 2.46
C ASP A 153 -25.05 -7.81 3.74
N LEU A 154 -24.01 -7.12 4.19
CA LEU A 154 -23.37 -7.37 5.49
C LEU A 154 -24.18 -6.88 6.70
N GLY A 155 -25.22 -6.07 6.50
CA GLY A 155 -25.91 -5.39 7.60
C GLY A 155 -25.02 -4.36 8.32
N ALA A 156 -24.09 -3.71 7.59
CA ALA A 156 -23.21 -2.71 8.16
C ALA A 156 -24.02 -1.54 8.76
N ALA A 157 -23.51 -0.96 9.85
CA ALA A 157 -24.16 0.16 10.53
C ALA A 157 -24.47 1.31 9.56
N GLN A 158 -25.61 1.99 9.73
CA GLN A 158 -26.01 3.13 8.89
C GLN A 158 -25.27 4.41 9.32
N ALA A 159 -24.00 4.50 8.95
CA ALA A 159 -23.16 5.66 9.19
C ALA A 159 -22.24 5.92 7.98
N SER A 160 -21.54 7.05 7.98
CA SER A 160 -20.50 7.33 7.00
C SER A 160 -19.31 6.37 7.16
N ASP A 161 -18.63 6.05 6.06
CA ASP A 161 -17.32 5.37 6.06
C ASP A 161 -16.15 6.32 5.74
N ALA A 162 -16.35 7.64 5.92
CA ALA A 162 -15.30 8.64 5.79
C ALA A 162 -14.31 8.61 6.97
N ILE A 163 -13.03 8.75 6.63
CA ILE A 163 -11.91 8.81 7.58
C ILE A 163 -11.14 10.13 7.41
N TYR A 164 -10.36 10.49 8.42
CA TYR A 164 -9.66 11.76 8.49
C TYR A 164 -8.34 11.77 7.71
N ALA A 165 -7.60 10.67 7.78
CA ALA A 165 -6.29 10.57 7.17
C ALA A 165 -5.92 9.12 6.87
N ALA A 166 -5.02 8.91 5.92
CA ALA A 166 -4.43 7.60 5.66
C ALA A 166 -2.90 7.63 5.75
N SER A 167 -2.35 6.64 6.44
CA SER A 167 -0.95 6.25 6.41
C SER A 167 -0.81 4.94 5.61
N ALA A 168 0.18 4.88 4.73
CA ALA A 168 0.41 3.77 3.81
C ALA A 168 1.90 3.50 3.62
N TYR A 169 2.30 2.26 3.87
CA TYR A 169 3.66 1.76 3.68
C TYR A 169 3.74 0.73 2.55
N ALA A 170 4.79 0.76 1.74
CA ALA A 170 5.07 -0.26 0.73
C ALA A 170 3.87 -0.51 -0.21
N LEU A 171 3.44 0.53 -0.93
CA LEU A 171 2.10 0.61 -1.52
C LEU A 171 1.89 -0.32 -2.73
N ILE A 172 1.05 -1.36 -2.58
CA ILE A 172 0.68 -2.30 -3.65
C ILE A 172 -0.72 -1.96 -4.19
N THR A 173 -0.84 -0.92 -5.01
CA THR A 173 -2.12 -0.46 -5.59
C THR A 173 -1.99 -0.20 -7.09
N ASN A 174 -3.07 0.28 -7.73
CA ASN A 174 -3.09 0.58 -9.16
C ASN A 174 -2.68 -0.64 -9.99
N LEU A 175 -3.23 -1.80 -9.59
CA LEU A 175 -2.78 -3.13 -10.01
C LEU A 175 -2.88 -3.32 -11.52
N GLU A 176 -3.93 -2.78 -12.14
CA GLU A 176 -4.16 -2.85 -13.57
C GLU A 176 -3.12 -2.13 -14.43
N HIS A 177 -2.26 -1.32 -13.80
CA HIS A 177 -1.12 -0.64 -14.43
C HIS A 177 0.24 -1.04 -13.81
N ALA A 178 0.22 -1.86 -12.74
CA ALA A 178 1.41 -2.20 -11.98
C ALA A 178 2.42 -3.05 -12.78
N ASP A 179 1.94 -3.91 -13.69
CA ASP A 179 2.80 -4.66 -14.61
C ASP A 179 3.62 -3.75 -15.52
N THR A 180 2.96 -2.78 -16.17
CA THR A 180 3.64 -1.82 -17.04
C THR A 180 4.63 -0.94 -16.27
N ALA A 181 4.28 -0.56 -15.04
CA ALA A 181 5.17 0.21 -14.17
C ALA A 181 6.39 -0.62 -13.69
N TYR A 182 6.20 -1.90 -13.40
CA TYR A 182 7.26 -2.83 -13.00
C TYR A 182 8.26 -3.00 -14.13
N GLU A 183 7.76 -3.24 -15.35
CA GLU A 183 8.60 -3.41 -16.52
C GLU A 183 9.25 -2.11 -16.99
N TRP A 184 8.64 -0.94 -16.78
CA TRP A 184 9.34 0.34 -16.98
C TRP A 184 10.62 0.45 -16.13
N LEU A 185 10.59 0.01 -14.87
CA LEU A 185 11.75 0.09 -13.98
C LEU A 185 12.75 -1.05 -14.18
N PHE A 186 12.27 -2.29 -14.37
CA PHE A 186 13.10 -3.50 -14.34
C PHE A 186 13.35 -4.17 -15.70
N ASN A 187 12.85 -3.62 -16.82
CA ASN A 187 13.20 -4.13 -18.15
C ASN A 187 14.71 -4.04 -18.39
N GLY A 188 15.29 -5.10 -18.96
CA GLY A 188 16.73 -5.27 -19.10
C GLY A 188 17.45 -5.83 -17.86
N VAL A 189 16.77 -5.95 -16.72
CA VAL A 189 17.23 -6.73 -15.56
C VAL A 189 16.67 -8.15 -15.68
N ASN A 190 17.45 -9.03 -16.31
CA ASN A 190 16.98 -10.37 -16.69
C ASN A 190 17.20 -11.43 -15.61
N SER A 191 18.04 -11.18 -14.60
CA SER A 191 18.15 -12.05 -13.42
C SER A 191 17.16 -11.59 -12.37
N TYR A 192 16.48 -12.53 -11.72
CA TYR A 192 15.54 -12.24 -10.64
C TYR A 192 15.86 -13.07 -9.40
N LYS A 193 15.44 -12.55 -8.25
CA LYS A 193 15.49 -13.21 -6.95
C LYS A 193 14.11 -13.15 -6.33
N SER A 194 13.30 -14.17 -6.61
CA SER A 194 11.94 -14.26 -6.09
C SER A 194 11.93 -14.85 -4.68
N ILE A 195 10.85 -14.60 -3.95
CA ILE A 195 10.60 -15.19 -2.63
C ILE A 195 9.64 -16.36 -2.85
N ASP A 196 10.11 -17.56 -2.56
CA ASP A 196 9.28 -18.75 -2.45
C ASP A 196 8.83 -18.90 -0.99
N VAL A 197 7.51 -18.94 -0.79
CA VAL A 197 6.90 -19.00 0.53
C VAL A 197 6.37 -20.42 0.72
N SER A 198 7.17 -21.26 1.35
CA SER A 198 6.73 -22.61 1.72
C SER A 198 6.22 -22.62 3.16
N THR A 199 5.04 -23.21 3.38
CA THR A 199 4.54 -23.54 4.71
C THR A 199 4.98 -24.97 5.06
N LEU A 200 5.99 -25.10 5.91
CA LEU A 200 6.35 -26.36 6.57
C LEU A 200 6.08 -26.19 8.08
N ASP A 201 5.30 -27.10 8.67
CA ASP A 201 5.09 -27.20 10.12
C ASP A 201 4.69 -25.89 10.82
N TYR A 202 3.70 -25.16 10.27
CA TYR A 202 3.20 -23.88 10.80
C TYR A 202 4.26 -22.77 10.91
N LYS A 203 5.43 -22.96 10.28
CA LYS A 203 6.46 -21.94 10.07
C LYS A 203 6.48 -21.58 8.59
N VAL A 204 6.41 -20.27 8.32
CA VAL A 204 6.60 -19.75 6.97
C VAL A 204 8.10 -19.69 6.71
N GLU A 205 8.63 -20.61 5.91
CA GLU A 205 10.02 -20.56 5.47
C GLU A 205 10.09 -19.79 4.15
N ARG A 206 10.85 -18.68 4.15
CA ARG A 206 11.09 -17.87 2.95
C ARG A 206 12.40 -18.31 2.31
N LYS A 207 12.32 -18.99 1.18
CA LYS A 207 13.49 -19.36 0.39
C LYS A 207 13.61 -18.41 -0.79
N TYR A 208 14.79 -17.84 -0.97
CA TYR A 208 15.06 -17.10 -2.19
C TYR A 208 15.30 -18.07 -3.33
N LYS A 209 14.53 -17.89 -4.40
CA LYS A 209 14.74 -18.59 -5.66
C LYS A 209 15.32 -17.60 -6.66
N THR A 210 16.54 -17.87 -7.09
CA THR A 210 17.16 -17.09 -8.17
C THR A 210 16.85 -17.74 -9.51
N GLY A 211 16.72 -16.92 -10.54
CA GLY A 211 16.50 -17.37 -11.90
C GLY A 211 16.85 -16.31 -12.92
N THR A 212 16.77 -16.69 -14.19
CA THR A 212 16.91 -15.77 -15.32
C THR A 212 15.64 -15.82 -16.15
N LEU A 213 15.20 -14.67 -16.65
CA LEU A 213 14.07 -14.56 -17.54
C LEU A 213 14.35 -15.33 -18.84
N THR A 214 13.34 -16.08 -19.29
CA THR A 214 13.33 -16.71 -20.61
C THR A 214 13.13 -15.68 -21.72
N ASP A 215 13.43 -16.03 -22.97
CA ASP A 215 13.18 -15.15 -24.12
C ASP A 215 11.72 -14.69 -24.24
N LYS A 216 10.77 -15.58 -23.91
CA LYS A 216 9.34 -15.24 -23.85
C LYS A 216 9.05 -14.20 -22.78
N GLN A 217 9.62 -14.35 -21.58
CA GLN A 217 9.47 -13.37 -20.50
C GLN A 217 10.14 -12.04 -20.86
N ILE A 218 11.28 -12.05 -21.55
CA ILE A 218 11.92 -10.82 -22.05
C ILE A 218 11.03 -10.12 -23.08
N ALA A 219 10.38 -10.87 -23.98
CA ALA A 219 9.41 -10.29 -24.91
C ALA A 219 8.23 -9.63 -24.18
N VAL A 220 7.65 -10.32 -23.19
CA VAL A 220 6.58 -9.76 -22.35
C VAL A 220 7.03 -8.50 -21.61
N SER A 221 8.25 -8.51 -21.08
CA SER A 221 8.89 -7.34 -20.44
C SER A 221 8.95 -6.14 -21.39
N ASN A 222 9.38 -6.36 -22.64
CA ASN A 222 9.46 -5.31 -23.65
C ASN A 222 8.08 -4.74 -23.99
N ASP A 223 7.09 -5.60 -24.20
CA ASP A 223 5.72 -5.19 -24.54
C ASP A 223 5.07 -4.34 -23.44
N LEU A 224 5.24 -4.77 -22.17
CA LEU A 224 4.66 -4.06 -21.02
C LEU A 224 5.35 -2.72 -20.76
N LYS A 225 6.69 -2.66 -20.90
CA LYS A 225 7.42 -1.38 -20.81
C LYS A 225 6.92 -0.37 -21.83
N ALA A 226 6.68 -0.78 -23.08
CA ALA A 226 6.26 0.11 -24.15
C ALA A 226 4.88 0.74 -23.90
N GLN A 227 4.03 0.13 -23.07
CA GLN A 227 2.70 0.62 -22.73
C GLN A 227 2.72 1.69 -21.62
N PHE A 228 3.72 1.69 -20.75
CA PHE A 228 3.75 2.55 -19.56
C PHE A 228 3.77 4.06 -19.87
N PRO A 229 4.53 4.57 -20.86
CA PRO A 229 4.54 6.00 -21.18
C PRO A 229 3.15 6.56 -21.51
N ALA A 230 2.35 5.83 -22.30
CA ALA A 230 1.00 6.24 -22.66
C ALA A 230 0.11 6.38 -21.42
N TYR A 231 0.22 5.43 -20.48
CA TYR A 231 -0.49 5.49 -19.21
C TYR A 231 -0.10 6.72 -18.39
N VAL A 232 1.19 6.93 -18.12
CA VAL A 232 1.66 8.11 -17.35
C VAL A 232 1.20 9.42 -18.00
N ASN A 233 1.34 9.55 -19.32
CA ASN A 233 0.96 10.75 -20.05
C ASN A 233 -0.56 11.00 -20.07
N SER A 234 -1.37 9.95 -19.87
CA SER A 234 -2.83 10.05 -19.77
C SER A 234 -3.28 10.68 -18.45
N LEU A 235 -2.52 10.49 -17.37
CA LEU A 235 -2.86 10.97 -16.02
C LEU A 235 -2.75 12.50 -15.88
N LYS A 236 -2.06 13.16 -16.82
CA LYS A 236 -1.79 14.61 -16.85
C LYS A 236 -1.19 15.12 -15.54
N LEU A 237 -0.26 14.34 -14.98
CA LEU A 237 0.45 14.69 -13.75
C LEU A 237 1.27 15.97 -13.96
N ARG A 238 1.41 16.76 -12.91
CA ARG A 238 2.17 18.00 -12.88
C ARG A 238 3.12 18.04 -11.70
N ASN A 239 4.29 18.66 -11.88
CA ASN A 239 5.16 18.99 -10.75
C ASN A 239 4.62 20.18 -9.95
N ARG A 240 5.33 20.57 -8.88
CA ARG A 240 4.94 21.70 -8.02
C ARG A 240 4.96 23.06 -8.72
N GLN A 241 5.69 23.17 -9.83
CA GLN A 241 5.76 24.35 -10.69
C GLN A 241 4.61 24.37 -11.72
N GLY A 242 3.78 23.32 -11.78
CA GLY A 242 2.66 23.20 -12.71
C GLY A 242 3.03 22.63 -14.08
N GLU A 243 4.27 22.20 -14.30
CA GLU A 243 4.74 21.63 -15.56
C GLU A 243 4.30 20.18 -15.70
N LEU A 244 3.98 19.75 -16.93
CA LEU A 244 3.55 18.37 -17.18
C LEU A 244 4.70 17.38 -16.95
N LEU A 245 4.36 16.30 -16.26
CA LEU A 245 5.22 15.15 -16.04
C LEU A 245 4.92 14.11 -17.12
N THR A 246 5.88 13.84 -18.00
CA THR A 246 5.69 12.97 -19.16
C THR A 246 6.83 11.98 -19.31
N LEU A 247 6.55 10.91 -20.06
CA LEU A 247 7.53 9.97 -20.58
C LEU A 247 7.49 9.93 -22.12
N ASP A 248 8.65 9.80 -22.74
CA ASP A 248 8.81 9.48 -24.16
C ASP A 248 8.62 7.98 -24.43
N GLU A 249 8.73 7.57 -25.70
CA GLU A 249 8.62 6.16 -26.12
C GLU A 249 9.65 5.23 -25.48
N ASN A 250 10.78 5.77 -25.00
CA ASN A 250 11.83 5.01 -24.33
C ASN A 250 11.65 4.97 -22.81
N GLY A 251 10.59 5.59 -22.28
CA GLY A 251 10.33 5.69 -20.85
C GLY A 251 11.20 6.71 -20.13
N LYS A 252 11.76 7.70 -20.85
CA LYS A 252 12.53 8.82 -20.28
C LYS A 252 11.69 10.10 -20.25
N GLY A 253 12.00 11.04 -19.35
CA GLY A 253 11.35 12.34 -19.30
C GLY A 253 11.12 12.83 -17.87
N SER A 254 10.39 13.94 -17.74
CA SER A 254 10.20 14.64 -16.48
C SER A 254 9.55 13.80 -15.37
N PHE A 255 8.75 12.78 -15.72
CA PHE A 255 8.25 11.82 -14.73
C PHE A 255 9.35 10.89 -14.21
N ALA A 256 10.26 10.41 -15.07
CA ALA A 256 11.41 9.62 -14.64
C ALA A 256 12.33 10.46 -13.75
N ASP A 257 12.54 11.73 -14.10
CA ASP A 257 13.32 12.68 -13.29
C ASP A 257 12.67 12.91 -11.91
N LEU A 258 11.34 12.92 -11.82
CA LEU A 258 10.64 13.01 -10.55
C LEU A 258 10.90 11.79 -9.65
N VAL A 259 10.80 10.57 -10.19
CA VAL A 259 11.09 9.35 -9.43
C VAL A 259 12.56 9.34 -8.96
N ALA A 260 13.48 9.70 -9.86
CA ALA A 260 14.90 9.87 -9.55
C ALA A 260 15.13 10.94 -8.46
N GLY A 261 14.38 12.03 -8.49
CA GLY A 261 14.43 13.11 -7.49
C GLY A 261 14.01 12.64 -6.09
N TYR A 262 12.97 11.81 -5.98
CA TYR A 262 12.59 11.20 -4.69
C TYR A 262 13.66 10.24 -4.15
N LEU A 263 14.30 9.46 -5.02
CA LEU A 263 15.44 8.62 -4.64
C LEU A 263 16.65 9.46 -4.21
N ALA A 264 16.93 10.56 -4.92
CA ALA A 264 18.02 11.47 -4.58
C ALA A 264 17.79 12.13 -3.21
N ALA A 265 16.55 12.55 -2.92
CA ALA A 265 16.19 13.10 -1.62
C ALA A 265 16.32 12.06 -0.50
N SER A 266 15.93 10.81 -0.76
CA SER A 266 16.12 9.68 0.16
C SER A 266 17.61 9.43 0.47
N ALA A 267 18.44 9.38 -0.57
CA ALA A 267 19.89 9.22 -0.45
C ALA A 267 20.53 10.38 0.31
N GLN A 268 20.14 11.62 0.00
CA GLN A 268 20.66 12.80 0.67
C GLN A 268 20.32 12.78 2.16
N HIS A 269 19.08 12.44 2.53
CA HIS A 269 18.71 12.33 3.93
C HIS A 269 19.58 11.30 4.65
N ALA A 270 19.80 10.12 4.05
CA ALA A 270 20.67 9.10 4.62
C ALA A 270 22.13 9.56 4.74
N MET A 271 22.66 10.27 3.74
CA MET A 271 23.99 10.88 3.82
C MET A 271 24.11 11.89 4.97
N ASP A 272 23.04 12.65 5.22
CA ASP A 272 23.02 13.70 6.24
C ASP A 272 22.84 13.11 7.66
N THR A 273 22.23 11.93 7.80
CA THR A 273 21.86 11.35 9.11
C THR A 273 22.58 10.07 9.50
N ASP A 274 23.08 9.28 8.55
CA ASP A 274 23.77 8.01 8.82
C ASP A 274 25.28 8.15 8.59
N SER A 275 26.04 8.15 9.69
CA SER A 275 27.51 8.20 9.66
C SER A 275 28.15 7.00 8.95
N ASN A 276 27.40 5.91 8.72
CA ASN A 276 27.88 4.72 8.02
C ASN A 276 27.58 4.73 6.52
N PHE A 277 26.97 5.79 5.99
CA PHE A 277 26.70 5.90 4.56
C PHE A 277 28.01 5.83 3.76
N LYS A 278 28.10 4.84 2.85
CA LYS A 278 29.25 4.68 1.95
C LYS A 278 28.82 4.85 0.52
N ALA A 279 29.10 6.02 -0.07
CA ALA A 279 28.74 6.35 -1.46
C ALA A 279 29.18 5.28 -2.48
N ALA A 280 30.32 4.62 -2.25
CA ALA A 280 30.83 3.55 -3.10
C ALA A 280 29.88 2.33 -3.22
N ASN A 281 28.96 2.13 -2.26
CA ASN A 281 27.97 1.06 -2.31
C ASN A 281 26.80 1.38 -3.27
N TYR A 282 26.70 2.62 -3.74
CA TYR A 282 25.56 3.12 -4.50
C TYR A 282 26.05 3.72 -5.83
N PRO A 283 26.53 2.89 -6.78
CA PRO A 283 27.12 3.36 -8.05
C PRO A 283 26.13 4.08 -8.97
N TRP A 284 24.84 4.01 -8.65
CA TRP A 284 23.76 4.72 -9.32
C TRP A 284 23.57 6.17 -8.83
N LEU A 285 24.30 6.61 -7.81
CA LEU A 285 24.31 7.99 -7.33
C LEU A 285 25.46 8.78 -7.93
N THR A 286 25.19 10.02 -8.35
CA THR A 286 26.23 11.03 -8.55
C THR A 286 26.20 12.02 -7.39
N ILE A 287 27.33 12.15 -6.70
CA ILE A 287 27.48 13.07 -5.56
C ILE A 287 28.55 14.11 -5.92
N LYS A 288 28.22 15.39 -5.73
CA LYS A 288 29.14 16.52 -5.89
C LYS A 288 29.02 17.43 -4.67
N ASP A 289 30.14 17.82 -4.08
CA ASP A 289 30.19 18.75 -2.94
C ASP A 289 29.25 18.36 -1.77
N GLY A 290 29.19 17.07 -1.47
CA GLY A 290 28.33 16.53 -0.39
C GLY A 290 26.83 16.51 -0.73
N LYS A 291 26.45 16.77 -1.99
CA LYS A 291 25.07 16.73 -2.47
C LYS A 291 24.85 15.66 -3.53
N VAL A 292 23.74 14.93 -3.41
CA VAL A 292 23.26 14.02 -4.45
C VAL A 292 22.71 14.86 -5.60
N THR A 293 23.38 14.83 -6.75
CA THR A 293 23.01 15.66 -7.92
C THR A 293 22.24 14.89 -8.98
N SER A 294 22.35 13.57 -9.01
CA SER A 294 21.57 12.74 -9.94
C SER A 294 21.52 11.27 -9.51
N VAL A 295 20.51 10.57 -10.03
CA VAL A 295 20.26 9.13 -9.86
C VAL A 295 20.15 8.50 -11.24
N ASP A 296 20.92 7.45 -11.50
CA ASP A 296 20.74 6.57 -12.66
C ASP A 296 19.77 5.44 -12.32
N LEU A 297 18.51 5.57 -12.77
CA LEU A 297 17.46 4.59 -12.52
C LEU A 297 17.76 3.20 -13.08
N ALA A 298 18.49 3.11 -14.20
CA ALA A 298 18.81 1.82 -14.82
C ALA A 298 19.90 1.08 -14.02
N THR A 299 20.91 1.81 -13.54
CA THR A 299 21.92 1.24 -12.63
C THR A 299 21.31 0.92 -11.26
N TYR A 300 20.42 1.77 -10.76
CA TYR A 300 19.66 1.53 -9.53
C TYR A 300 18.85 0.22 -9.62
N ALA A 301 18.07 0.02 -10.70
CA ALA A 301 17.25 -1.18 -10.88
C ALA A 301 18.10 -2.46 -10.91
N LYS A 302 19.30 -2.41 -11.50
CA LYS A 302 20.27 -3.51 -11.44
C LYS A 302 20.80 -3.74 -10.03
N SER A 303 21.12 -2.68 -9.30
CA SER A 303 21.66 -2.76 -7.94
C SER A 303 20.67 -3.34 -6.92
N VAL A 304 19.38 -3.01 -7.02
CA VAL A 304 18.35 -3.55 -6.10
C VAL A 304 17.84 -4.95 -6.50
N GLU A 305 18.15 -5.37 -7.73
CA GLU A 305 17.75 -6.62 -8.38
C GLU A 305 16.24 -6.73 -8.64
N ARG A 306 15.85 -7.44 -9.70
CA ARG A 306 14.44 -7.79 -9.98
C ARG A 306 13.95 -8.86 -8.99
N GLN A 307 12.70 -8.76 -8.52
CA GLN A 307 12.07 -9.79 -7.68
C GLN A 307 11.08 -10.65 -8.45
N LYS A 308 10.24 -10.04 -9.29
CA LYS A 308 9.11 -10.70 -9.96
C LYS A 308 9.38 -10.91 -11.45
N THR A 309 8.89 -12.03 -11.99
CA THR A 309 8.88 -12.28 -13.44
C THR A 309 7.79 -11.45 -14.12
N PRO A 310 7.91 -11.13 -15.42
CA PRO A 310 6.86 -10.44 -16.16
C PRO A 310 5.74 -11.39 -16.62
N PRO A 311 4.46 -11.00 -16.53
CA PRO A 311 3.94 -9.86 -15.77
C PRO A 311 4.09 -10.11 -14.26
N ALA A 312 4.37 -9.05 -13.51
CA ALA A 312 4.67 -9.10 -12.07
C ALA A 312 3.43 -9.27 -11.18
N PHE A 313 2.23 -8.95 -11.69
CA PHE A 313 0.97 -8.96 -10.95
C PHE A 313 -0.11 -9.76 -11.68
N ASP A 314 -0.37 -9.49 -12.97
CA ASP A 314 -1.33 -10.27 -13.75
C ASP A 314 -0.64 -11.42 -14.50
N ALA A 315 -0.25 -12.46 -13.75
CA ALA A 315 0.50 -13.57 -14.32
C ALA A 315 -0.29 -14.27 -15.44
N LEU A 316 0.37 -14.57 -16.56
CA LEU A 316 -0.27 -15.17 -17.74
C LEU A 316 -0.85 -16.56 -17.45
N ASP A 317 -0.36 -17.23 -16.42
CA ASP A 317 -0.83 -18.54 -15.94
C ASP A 317 -1.80 -18.44 -14.75
N LEU A 318 -2.24 -17.24 -14.37
CA LEU A 318 -3.10 -16.93 -13.22
C LEU A 318 -2.50 -17.31 -11.86
N SER A 319 -1.18 -17.51 -11.77
CA SER A 319 -0.53 -17.98 -10.54
C SER A 319 -0.30 -16.91 -9.47
N ALA A 320 -0.40 -15.62 -9.82
CA ALA A 320 -0.13 -14.54 -8.87
C ALA A 320 -1.24 -14.38 -7.84
N GLY A 321 -0.89 -13.83 -6.66
CA GLY A 321 -1.85 -13.57 -5.60
C GLY A 321 -2.93 -12.57 -6.02
N GLU A 322 -2.59 -11.63 -6.88
CA GLU A 322 -3.50 -10.62 -7.42
C GLU A 322 -4.52 -11.25 -8.39
N ASN A 323 -4.12 -12.26 -9.19
CA ASN A 323 -5.09 -13.02 -9.99
C ASN A 323 -6.13 -13.69 -9.10
N ASP A 324 -5.69 -14.28 -7.99
CA ASP A 324 -6.56 -14.91 -7.00
C ASP A 324 -7.46 -13.86 -6.29
N GLU A 325 -6.97 -12.66 -5.98
CA GLU A 325 -7.80 -11.58 -5.42
C GLU A 325 -8.96 -11.18 -6.35
N PHE A 326 -8.71 -11.12 -7.66
CA PHE A 326 -9.71 -10.78 -8.68
C PHE A 326 -10.57 -11.96 -9.15
N GLY A 327 -10.48 -13.11 -8.48
CA GLY A 327 -11.45 -14.19 -8.59
C GLY A 327 -12.88 -13.78 -8.18
N ASP A 328 -13.79 -14.74 -8.20
CA ASP A 328 -15.16 -14.58 -7.67
C ASP A 328 -15.58 -15.78 -6.83
N ALA A 329 -16.86 -15.87 -6.48
CA ALA A 329 -17.40 -16.93 -5.62
C ALA A 329 -17.11 -18.36 -6.14
N THR A 330 -16.99 -18.53 -7.46
CA THR A 330 -16.83 -19.83 -8.12
C THR A 330 -15.54 -19.96 -8.93
N THR A 331 -14.89 -18.85 -9.25
CA THR A 331 -13.68 -18.78 -10.06
C THR A 331 -12.52 -18.35 -9.18
N ALA A 332 -11.53 -19.23 -8.99
CA ALA A 332 -10.43 -18.98 -8.05
C ALA A 332 -9.61 -17.73 -8.42
N ALA A 333 -9.27 -17.59 -9.70
CA ALA A 333 -8.40 -16.54 -10.20
C ALA A 333 -8.85 -16.04 -11.56
N LYS A 334 -8.65 -14.74 -11.83
CA LYS A 334 -8.96 -14.09 -13.11
C LYS A 334 -7.84 -13.13 -13.51
N HIS A 335 -7.78 -12.83 -14.80
CA HIS A 335 -7.01 -11.70 -15.29
C HIS A 335 -7.71 -10.39 -14.94
N PHE A 336 -6.94 -9.33 -14.77
CA PHE A 336 -7.46 -7.99 -14.47
C PHE A 336 -6.83 -6.91 -15.35
N THR A 337 -5.97 -7.30 -16.29
CA THR A 337 -5.44 -6.47 -17.36
C THR A 337 -5.81 -7.05 -18.73
N GLU A 338 -5.99 -6.18 -19.71
CA GLU A 338 -6.23 -6.60 -21.09
C GLU A 338 -5.04 -7.39 -21.67
N TYR A 339 -3.81 -7.01 -21.31
CA TYR A 339 -2.60 -7.70 -21.74
C TYR A 339 -2.52 -9.13 -21.19
N GLY A 340 -2.74 -9.29 -19.88
CA GLY A 340 -2.75 -10.61 -19.22
C GLY A 340 -3.80 -11.54 -19.82
N PHE A 341 -5.03 -11.03 -20.02
CA PHE A 341 -6.12 -11.79 -20.62
C PHE A 341 -5.82 -12.24 -22.06
N LYS A 342 -5.34 -11.32 -22.92
CA LYS A 342 -5.03 -11.62 -24.34
C LYS A 342 -3.89 -12.62 -24.49
N ASN A 343 -2.94 -12.63 -23.56
CA ASN A 343 -1.74 -13.48 -23.61
C ASN A 343 -1.81 -14.66 -22.62
N SER A 344 -3.01 -14.98 -22.12
CA SER A 344 -3.19 -16.05 -21.14
C SER A 344 -2.69 -17.39 -21.64
N THR A 345 -2.02 -18.14 -20.77
CA THR A 345 -1.63 -19.53 -21.03
C THR A 345 -2.65 -20.54 -20.47
N VAL A 346 -3.72 -20.07 -19.82
CA VAL A 346 -4.77 -20.91 -19.25
C VAL A 346 -5.97 -20.94 -20.19
N ALA A 347 -6.40 -22.14 -20.58
CA ALA A 347 -7.58 -22.29 -21.42
C ALA A 347 -8.85 -21.83 -20.67
N ASN A 348 -9.71 -21.07 -21.36
CA ASN A 348 -10.94 -20.51 -20.78
C ASN A 348 -10.71 -19.58 -19.57
N ALA A 349 -9.53 -18.95 -19.48
CA ALA A 349 -9.30 -17.88 -18.52
C ALA A 349 -10.39 -16.81 -18.62
N GLN A 350 -10.72 -16.17 -17.50
CA GLN A 350 -11.72 -15.12 -17.43
C GLN A 350 -11.07 -13.79 -17.09
N MET A 351 -11.71 -12.72 -17.53
CA MET A 351 -11.40 -11.35 -17.12
C MET A 351 -12.28 -10.99 -15.92
N ALA A 352 -11.69 -10.31 -14.94
CA ALA A 352 -12.42 -9.72 -13.82
C ALA A 352 -13.42 -8.67 -14.33
N ASP A 353 -14.51 -8.49 -13.60
CA ASP A 353 -15.46 -7.41 -13.88
C ASP A 353 -14.74 -6.05 -13.78
N PRO A 354 -14.78 -5.20 -14.82
CA PRO A 354 -14.13 -3.89 -14.79
C PRO A 354 -14.57 -3.01 -13.60
N GLN A 355 -15.82 -3.17 -13.12
CA GLN A 355 -16.29 -2.45 -11.95
C GLN A 355 -15.59 -2.93 -10.67
N ILE A 356 -15.26 -4.22 -10.54
CA ILE A 356 -14.48 -4.75 -9.42
C ILE A 356 -13.04 -4.24 -9.47
N VAL A 357 -12.41 -4.23 -10.66
CA VAL A 357 -11.06 -3.67 -10.85
C VAL A 357 -11.05 -2.18 -10.43
N LYS A 358 -12.01 -1.40 -10.92
CA LYS A 358 -12.18 0.01 -10.53
C LYS A 358 -12.34 0.18 -9.02
N MET A 359 -13.13 -0.67 -8.37
CA MET A 359 -13.37 -0.65 -6.92
C MET A 359 -12.15 -0.98 -6.08
N MET A 360 -11.05 -1.46 -6.67
CA MET A 360 -9.81 -1.79 -5.97
C MET A 360 -8.67 -0.78 -6.23
N ASN A 361 -8.93 0.28 -6.99
CA ASN A 361 -7.94 1.32 -7.28
C ASN A 361 -8.37 2.70 -6.73
N PRO A 362 -7.62 3.28 -5.77
CA PRO A 362 -7.95 4.58 -5.16
C PRO A 362 -7.96 5.74 -6.18
N LEU A 363 -7.20 5.65 -7.28
CA LEU A 363 -7.13 6.71 -8.29
C LEU A 363 -8.50 7.01 -8.93
N ASN A 364 -9.40 6.02 -8.97
CA ASN A 364 -10.77 6.18 -9.49
C ASN A 364 -11.70 7.01 -8.59
N TYR A 365 -11.27 7.33 -7.36
CA TYR A 365 -12.10 7.99 -6.37
C TYR A 365 -11.58 9.36 -5.92
N ILE A 366 -10.27 9.62 -6.06
CA ILE A 366 -9.63 10.87 -5.59
C ILE A 366 -9.97 12.10 -6.44
N GLU A 367 -10.33 11.96 -7.72
CA GLU A 367 -10.63 13.11 -8.59
C GLU A 367 -11.95 13.82 -8.25
N ARG A 368 -12.70 13.31 -7.26
CA ARG A 368 -13.95 13.91 -6.78
C ARG A 368 -13.67 15.15 -5.93
N GLY A 369 -12.98 16.13 -6.50
CA GLY A 369 -12.94 17.49 -5.99
C GLY A 369 -14.38 17.94 -5.71
N LYS A 370 -14.67 18.24 -4.44
CA LYS A 370 -15.95 18.74 -3.91
C LYS A 370 -17.09 17.73 -3.66
N LYS A 371 -16.89 16.40 -3.74
CA LYS A 371 -17.87 15.45 -3.14
C LYS A 371 -17.41 15.05 -1.73
N THR A 372 -18.34 15.10 -0.79
CA THR A 372 -18.16 14.83 0.65
C THR A 372 -17.52 13.45 0.91
N GLY A 373 -16.33 13.41 1.50
CA GLY A 373 -15.81 12.21 2.18
C GLY A 373 -14.35 11.83 1.95
N VAL A 374 -13.69 12.28 0.86
CA VAL A 374 -12.28 11.94 0.60
C VAL A 374 -11.39 12.52 1.70
N ALA A 375 -10.48 11.71 2.26
CA ALA A 375 -9.62 12.16 3.36
C ALA A 375 -8.74 13.36 2.96
N PRO A 376 -8.61 14.39 3.82
CA PRO A 376 -7.77 15.55 3.52
C PRO A 376 -6.26 15.33 3.66
N TYR A 377 -5.81 14.30 4.41
CA TYR A 377 -4.39 14.07 4.73
C TYR A 377 -3.92 12.66 4.37
N TRP A 378 -2.74 12.60 3.75
CA TRP A 378 -2.17 11.38 3.19
C TRP A 378 -0.70 11.31 3.55
N ARG A 379 -0.27 10.22 4.21
CA ARG A 379 1.13 9.92 4.47
C ARG A 379 1.51 8.63 3.75
N ILE A 380 2.44 8.72 2.81
CA ILE A 380 2.85 7.60 1.97
C ILE A 380 4.36 7.39 2.16
N ARG A 381 4.75 6.14 2.40
CA ARG A 381 6.15 5.71 2.47
C ARG A 381 6.34 4.47 1.62
N HIS A 382 7.41 4.45 0.83
CA HIS A 382 7.82 3.25 0.09
C HIS A 382 9.32 3.07 0.26
N GLY A 383 9.76 1.84 0.49
CA GLY A 383 11.18 1.58 0.73
C GLY A 383 12.03 1.82 -0.53
N SER A 384 13.19 2.44 -0.40
CA SER A 384 14.07 2.69 -1.55
C SER A 384 14.75 1.43 -2.10
N ILE A 385 14.58 0.28 -1.45
CA ILE A 385 14.98 -1.04 -1.97
C ILE A 385 13.80 -2.02 -1.98
N ASP A 386 12.58 -1.52 -1.76
CA ASP A 386 11.35 -2.30 -1.91
C ASP A 386 11.03 -2.48 -3.39
N LYS A 387 11.12 -3.73 -3.83
CA LYS A 387 10.98 -4.19 -5.21
C LYS A 387 9.76 -5.08 -5.43
N ASP A 388 8.81 -5.07 -4.50
CA ASP A 388 7.51 -5.75 -4.66
C ASP A 388 6.62 -5.04 -5.67
N THR A 389 6.85 -3.74 -5.90
CA THR A 389 6.31 -2.95 -7.01
C THR A 389 7.33 -1.90 -7.49
N SER A 390 7.02 -1.21 -8.59
CA SER A 390 7.82 -0.10 -9.09
C SER A 390 7.65 1.15 -8.22
N LEU A 391 8.74 1.90 -8.00
CA LEU A 391 8.71 3.22 -7.35
C LEU A 391 7.78 4.23 -8.04
N ALA A 392 7.43 3.98 -9.30
CA ALA A 392 6.47 4.80 -10.02
C ALA A 392 5.05 4.73 -9.43
N ILE A 393 4.63 3.58 -8.87
CA ILE A 393 3.27 3.41 -8.32
C ILE A 393 2.98 4.37 -7.16
N PRO A 394 3.77 4.39 -6.07
CA PRO A 394 3.56 5.36 -5.00
C PRO A 394 3.78 6.80 -5.46
N THR A 395 4.71 7.04 -6.39
CA THR A 395 4.96 8.38 -6.95
C THR A 395 3.76 8.91 -7.74
N ILE A 396 3.10 8.08 -8.54
CA ILE A 396 1.88 8.44 -9.27
C ILE A 396 0.77 8.84 -8.29
N VAL A 397 0.52 8.00 -7.28
CA VAL A 397 -0.53 8.23 -6.30
C VAL A 397 -0.30 9.54 -5.54
N ALA A 398 0.92 9.74 -5.02
CA ALA A 398 1.29 10.96 -4.30
C ALA A 398 1.15 12.21 -5.18
N THR A 399 1.70 12.18 -6.40
CA THR A 399 1.65 13.31 -7.33
C THR A 399 0.22 13.66 -7.73
N LYS A 400 -0.62 12.65 -7.99
CA LYS A 400 -2.02 12.86 -8.36
C LYS A 400 -2.80 13.49 -7.20
N LEU A 401 -2.57 13.04 -5.97
CA LEU A 401 -3.15 13.64 -4.77
C LEU A 401 -2.70 15.11 -4.61
N GLU A 402 -1.40 15.41 -4.76
CA GLU A 402 -0.88 16.78 -4.71
C GLU A 402 -1.51 17.67 -5.80
N ASN A 403 -1.63 17.17 -7.04
CA ASN A 403 -2.26 17.90 -8.15
C ASN A 403 -3.74 18.22 -7.91
N LEU A 404 -4.42 17.44 -7.08
CA LEU A 404 -5.81 17.65 -6.68
C LEU A 404 -5.94 18.52 -5.42
N GLY A 405 -4.83 18.98 -4.83
CA GLY A 405 -4.81 19.88 -3.69
C GLY A 405 -4.94 19.20 -2.32
N TYR A 406 -4.73 17.88 -2.24
CA TYR A 406 -4.68 17.18 -0.96
C TYR A 406 -3.36 17.44 -0.22
N ASN A 407 -3.38 17.28 1.12
CA ASN A 407 -2.16 17.36 1.91
C ASN A 407 -1.44 16.00 1.86
N VAL A 408 -0.29 15.96 1.20
CA VAL A 408 0.47 14.73 0.98
C VAL A 408 1.86 14.85 1.61
N ASP A 409 2.18 13.94 2.50
CA ASP A 409 3.52 13.67 3.00
C ASP A 409 4.02 12.37 2.35
N TYR A 410 4.84 12.49 1.31
CA TYR A 410 5.39 11.36 0.57
C TYR A 410 6.92 11.34 0.62
N ALA A 411 7.50 10.17 0.90
CA ALA A 411 8.93 9.95 0.82
C ALA A 411 9.25 8.50 0.43
N LEU A 412 10.40 8.32 -0.23
CA LEU A 412 11.07 7.03 -0.32
C LEU A 412 11.98 6.86 0.90
N ALA A 413 11.78 5.79 1.67
CA ALA A 413 12.56 5.53 2.89
C ALA A 413 13.86 4.79 2.56
N TRP A 414 14.99 5.40 2.89
CA TRP A 414 16.31 4.88 2.51
C TRP A 414 16.58 3.48 3.07
N ASP A 415 17.05 2.59 2.20
CA ASP A 415 17.47 1.22 2.50
C ASP A 415 16.41 0.39 3.25
N LYS A 416 15.13 0.78 3.10
CA LYS A 416 14.00 0.00 3.62
C LYS A 416 13.51 -0.99 2.57
N PRO A 417 13.38 -2.28 2.93
CA PRO A 417 12.75 -3.28 2.07
C PRO A 417 11.22 -3.19 2.17
N HIS A 418 10.52 -4.14 1.56
CA HIS A 418 9.07 -4.29 1.68
C HIS A 418 8.64 -4.46 3.15
N SER A 419 8.21 -3.36 3.77
CA SER A 419 7.93 -3.27 5.19
C SER A 419 7.17 -1.98 5.52
N GLY A 420 6.66 -1.87 6.74
CA GLY A 420 6.01 -0.68 7.26
C GLY A 420 6.23 -0.53 8.76
N ASP A 421 5.61 0.49 9.35
CA ASP A 421 5.72 0.82 10.78
C ASP A 421 7.18 0.95 11.28
N TYR A 422 8.13 1.28 10.39
CA TYR A 422 9.55 1.43 10.72
C TYR A 422 9.94 2.84 11.20
N ASP A 423 9.03 3.82 11.05
CA ASP A 423 9.21 5.23 11.40
C ASP A 423 8.02 5.73 12.27
N LEU A 424 7.63 4.93 13.25
CA LEU A 424 6.50 5.23 14.15
C LEU A 424 6.62 6.57 14.89
N PRO A 425 7.80 7.01 15.37
CA PRO A 425 7.95 8.35 15.95
C PRO A 425 7.51 9.45 14.97
N GLU A 426 7.94 9.38 13.71
CA GLU A 426 7.59 10.33 12.65
C GLU A 426 6.13 10.23 12.24
N LEU A 427 5.57 9.01 12.17
CA LEU A 427 4.15 8.80 11.94
C LEU A 427 3.30 9.47 13.02
N PHE A 428 3.60 9.24 14.30
CA PHE A 428 2.81 9.81 15.39
C PHE A 428 3.02 11.32 15.55
N ALA A 429 4.21 11.84 15.22
CA ALA A 429 4.44 13.29 15.13
C ALA A 429 3.58 13.92 14.02
N TRP A 430 3.47 13.27 12.86
CA TRP A 430 2.58 13.71 11.78
C TRP A 430 1.09 13.66 12.19
N ILE A 431 0.65 12.57 12.87
CA ILE A 431 -0.73 12.49 13.37
C ILE A 431 -1.02 13.62 14.36
N GLU A 432 -0.08 13.88 15.28
CA GLU A 432 -0.18 14.99 16.23
C GLU A 432 -0.31 16.34 15.51
N GLN A 433 0.53 16.61 14.52
CA GLN A 433 0.50 17.85 13.73
C GLN A 433 -0.86 18.09 13.04
N ILE A 434 -1.49 17.04 12.51
CA ILE A 434 -2.75 17.20 11.77
C ILE A 434 -3.98 17.22 12.70
N THR A 435 -3.89 16.70 13.92
CA THR A 435 -5.05 16.56 14.83
C THR A 435 -5.06 17.54 16.01
N LYS A 436 -3.91 18.08 16.44
CA LYS A 436 -3.83 19.10 17.49
C LYS A 436 -3.76 20.50 16.91
N LYS A 437 -4.86 20.96 16.34
CA LYS A 437 -5.01 22.35 15.89
C LYS A 437 -5.71 23.20 16.95
#